data_AF-A0A533REA0-F1
#
_entry.id   AF-A0A533REA0-F1
#
_cell.length_a   1.000
_cell.length_b   1.000
_cell.length_c   1.000
_cell.angle_alpha   90.00
_cell.angle_beta   90.00
_cell.angle_gamma   90.00
#
_symmetry.space_group_name_H-M   'P 1'
#
loop_
_entity.id
_entity.type
_entity.pdbx_description
1 polymer ?
#
loop_
_entity_poly.entity_id
_entity_poly.type
_entity_poly.pdbx_seq_one_letter_code
_entity_poly.pdbx_strand_id
1 'polypeptide(L)'
;MRRLLILAALVTLLAGCAPWIAVENITTGMSKPEVLAQLGKPTDAAGNGNIEYLWYNPVNRFWQRYYVRLVNGKVESYGPLGSEPETAK
;
A
#
# COMPACT_ATOMS: atom_id res chain seq x y z
N MET A 1 -14.06 13.13 38.07
CA MET A 1 -14.15 13.52 36.65
C MET A 1 -12.79 13.73 35.97
N ARG A 2 -11.78 14.39 36.60
CA ARG A 2 -10.41 14.52 36.04
C ARG A 2 -9.74 13.20 35.63
N ARG A 3 -9.89 12.13 36.43
CA ARG A 3 -9.32 10.80 36.12
C ARG A 3 -9.93 10.16 34.86
N LEU A 4 -11.22 10.39 34.60
CA LEU A 4 -11.92 9.87 33.41
C LEU A 4 -11.47 10.59 32.13
N LEU A 5 -11.21 11.91 32.21
CA LEU A 5 -10.68 12.67 31.07
C LEU A 5 -9.26 12.23 30.69
N ILE A 6 -8.44 11.89 31.69
CA ILE A 6 -7.07 11.38 31.46
C ILE A 6 -7.11 9.99 30.81
N LEU A 7 -8.01 9.11 31.27
CA LEU A 7 -8.22 7.79 30.67
C LEU A 7 -8.74 7.89 29.23
N ALA A 8 -9.69 8.78 28.96
CA ALA A 8 -10.21 8.99 27.61
C ALA A 8 -9.14 9.55 26.64
N ALA A 9 -8.28 10.46 27.10
CA ALA A 9 -7.17 11.00 26.31
C ALA A 9 -6.06 9.97 26.03
N LEU A 10 -5.85 9.02 26.94
CA LEU A 10 -4.86 7.95 26.75
C LEU A 10 -5.32 6.95 25.68
N VAL A 11 -6.61 6.59 25.67
CA VAL A 11 -7.20 5.67 24.68
C VAL A 11 -7.16 6.26 23.26
N THR A 12 -7.39 7.56 23.10
CA THR A 12 -7.30 8.21 21.78
C THR A 12 -5.87 8.30 21.26
N LEU A 13 -4.86 8.44 22.12
CA LEU A 13 -3.45 8.41 21.72
C LEU A 13 -3.02 7.02 21.20
N LEU A 14 -3.56 5.94 21.78
CA LEU A 14 -3.25 4.56 21.39
C LEU A 14 -3.97 4.11 20.11
N ALA A 15 -5.02 4.82 19.68
CA ALA A 15 -5.74 4.54 18.43
C ALA A 15 -5.06 5.14 17.19
N GLY A 16 -3.95 5.87 17.34
CA GLY A 16 -3.14 6.40 16.25
C GLY A 16 -2.30 5.31 15.58
N CYS A 17 -2.94 4.38 14.87
CA CYS A 17 -2.23 3.41 14.04
C CYS A 17 -1.74 4.15 12.78
N ALA A 18 -0.50 4.61 12.77
CA ALA A 18 0.12 5.10 11.54
C ALA A 18 0.26 3.90 10.58
N PRO A 19 -0.39 3.92 9.41
CA PRO A 19 -0.25 2.83 8.45
C PRO A 19 1.18 2.87 7.91
N TRP A 20 2.02 2.00 8.44
CA TRP A 20 3.32 1.72 7.86
C TRP A 20 3.07 0.94 6.56
N ILE A 21 3.25 1.59 5.41
CA ILE A 21 3.13 0.89 4.12
C ILE A 21 4.31 -0.08 4.00
N ALA A 22 4.06 -1.33 4.34
CA ALA A 22 5.05 -2.41 4.29
C ALA A 22 5.00 -3.08 2.91
N VAL A 23 5.56 -2.42 1.90
CA VAL A 23 5.66 -2.96 0.52
C VAL A 23 6.42 -4.29 0.49
N GLU A 24 7.27 -4.54 1.48
CA GLU A 24 7.96 -5.80 1.73
C GLU A 24 7.04 -7.01 1.93
N ASN A 25 5.78 -6.81 2.33
CA ASN A 25 4.81 -7.89 2.50
C ASN A 25 4.11 -8.30 1.21
N ILE A 26 4.36 -7.62 0.08
CA ILE A 26 3.82 -8.05 -1.21
C ILE A 26 4.68 -9.15 -1.79
N THR A 27 4.03 -10.12 -2.43
CA THR A 27 4.67 -11.19 -3.19
C THR A 27 3.97 -11.35 -4.53
N THR A 28 4.71 -11.87 -5.52
CA THR A 28 4.15 -12.21 -6.82
C THR A 28 3.08 -13.29 -6.66
N GLY A 29 1.96 -13.14 -7.36
CA GLY A 29 0.81 -14.06 -7.33
C GLY A 29 -0.32 -13.65 -6.39
N MET A 30 -0.11 -12.67 -5.50
CA MET A 30 -1.16 -12.13 -4.64
C MET A 30 -2.32 -11.58 -5.47
N SER A 31 -3.53 -11.73 -4.98
CA SER A 31 -4.72 -11.12 -5.57
C SER A 31 -4.81 -9.63 -5.21
N LYS A 32 -5.48 -8.85 -6.06
CA LYS A 32 -5.82 -7.44 -5.76
C LYS A 32 -6.37 -7.20 -4.34
N PRO A 33 -7.38 -7.95 -3.85
CA PRO A 33 -7.89 -7.73 -2.50
C PRO A 33 -6.85 -8.00 -1.40
N GLU A 34 -5.93 -8.96 -1.59
CA GLU A 34 -4.83 -9.18 -0.65
C GLU A 34 -3.85 -8.00 -0.64
N VAL A 35 -3.52 -7.46 -1.82
CA VAL A 35 -2.67 -6.25 -1.93
C VAL A 35 -3.32 -5.06 -1.22
N LEU A 36 -4.62 -4.85 -1.43
CA LEU A 36 -5.36 -3.77 -0.78
C LEU A 36 -5.50 -3.98 0.73
N ALA A 37 -5.57 -5.23 1.19
CA ALA A 37 -5.57 -5.54 2.62
C ALA A 37 -4.22 -5.25 3.28
N GLN A 38 -3.11 -5.49 2.57
CA GLN A 38 -1.75 -5.28 3.08
C GLN A 38 -1.29 -3.83 2.99
N LEU A 39 -1.48 -3.17 1.85
CA LEU A 39 -0.98 -1.81 1.59
C LEU A 39 -2.04 -0.72 1.79
N GLY A 40 -3.29 -1.12 1.95
CA GLY A 40 -4.41 -0.19 2.01
C GLY A 40 -4.75 0.42 0.66
N LYS A 41 -5.35 1.62 0.72
CA LYS A 41 -5.82 2.33 -0.47
C LYS A 41 -4.62 2.89 -1.27
N PRO A 42 -4.51 2.57 -2.57
CA PRO A 42 -3.50 3.18 -3.42
C PRO A 42 -3.72 4.68 -3.58
N THR A 43 -2.64 5.41 -3.83
CA THR A 43 -2.68 6.83 -4.16
C THR A 43 -3.33 7.06 -5.52
N ASP A 44 -2.99 6.19 -6.48
CA ASP A 44 -3.53 6.23 -7.84
C ASP A 44 -3.65 4.80 -8.38
N ALA A 45 -4.54 4.60 -9.35
CA ALA A 45 -4.75 3.31 -9.98
C ALA A 45 -5.14 3.50 -11.45
N ALA A 46 -4.51 2.73 -12.34
CA ALA A 46 -4.86 2.71 -13.77
C ALA A 46 -4.95 1.26 -14.24
N GLY A 47 -5.99 0.95 -15.01
CA GLY A 47 -6.17 -0.36 -15.62
C GLY A 47 -6.37 -0.25 -17.12
N ASN A 48 -5.76 -1.16 -17.87
CA ASN A 48 -6.03 -1.35 -19.30
C ASN A 48 -6.14 -2.85 -19.61
N GLY A 49 -7.35 -3.29 -19.96
CA GLY A 49 -7.65 -4.68 -20.27
C GLY A 49 -7.32 -5.61 -19.10
N ASN A 50 -6.35 -6.49 -19.31
CA ASN A 50 -5.92 -7.50 -18.33
C ASN A 50 -4.85 -6.99 -17.35
N ILE A 51 -4.36 -5.76 -17.52
CA ILE A 51 -3.26 -5.20 -16.72
C ILE A 51 -3.81 -4.06 -15.85
N GLU A 52 -3.43 -4.04 -14.58
CA GLU A 52 -3.75 -2.97 -13.64
C GLU A 52 -2.49 -2.53 -12.89
N TYR A 53 -2.32 -1.23 -12.73
CA TYR A 53 -1.24 -0.61 -11.98
C TYR A 53 -1.82 0.11 -10.78
N LEU A 54 -1.25 -0.15 -9.61
CA LEU A 54 -1.56 0.55 -8.37
C LEU A 54 -0.32 1.28 -7.89
N TRP A 55 -0.43 2.58 -7.62
CA TRP A 55 0.67 3.39 -7.12
C TRP A 55 0.48 3.73 -5.65
N TYR A 56 1.57 3.64 -4.90
CA TYR A 56 1.61 3.90 -3.47
C TYR A 56 2.71 4.90 -3.13
N ASN A 57 2.34 5.94 -2.37
CA ASN A 57 3.25 6.89 -1.77
C ASN A 57 3.30 6.65 -0.24
N PRO A 58 4.41 6.10 0.29
CA PRO A 58 4.58 5.96 1.73
C PRO A 58 4.63 7.31 2.40
N VAL A 59 3.90 7.46 3.52
CA VAL A 59 3.88 8.70 4.31
C VAL A 59 5.28 9.04 4.85
N ASN A 60 6.08 8.02 5.18
CA ASN A 60 7.44 8.16 5.70
C ASN A 60 8.52 8.37 4.62
N ARG A 61 8.22 8.11 3.34
CA ARG A 61 9.14 8.22 2.20
C ARG A 61 8.41 8.81 1.00
N PHE A 62 7.92 10.04 1.14
CA PHE A 62 7.12 10.70 0.10
C PHE A 62 7.88 10.89 -1.23
N TRP A 63 9.21 10.87 -1.20
CA TRP A 63 10.10 10.93 -2.37
C TRP A 63 10.22 9.60 -3.11
N GLN A 64 9.76 8.49 -2.53
CA GLN A 64 9.85 7.16 -3.12
C GLN A 64 8.45 6.66 -3.47
N ARG A 65 8.15 6.56 -4.77
CA ARG A 65 6.91 5.94 -5.25
C ARG A 65 7.11 4.45 -5.41
N TYR A 66 6.09 3.68 -5.06
CA TYR A 66 6.03 2.26 -5.34
C TYR A 66 4.91 1.97 -6.34
N TYR A 67 5.12 0.97 -7.17
CA TYR A 67 4.11 0.45 -8.07
C TYR A 67 3.83 -1.02 -7.74
N VAL A 68 2.60 -1.44 -8.01
CA VAL A 68 2.19 -2.84 -8.06
C VAL A 68 1.51 -3.04 -9.40
N ARG A 69 2.09 -3.90 -10.24
CA ARG A 69 1.51 -4.34 -11.51
C ARG A 69 0.78 -5.65 -11.29
N LEU A 70 -0.48 -5.65 -11.66
CA LEU A 70 -1.35 -6.81 -11.64
C LEU A 70 -1.67 -7.22 -13.07
N VAL A 71 -1.65 -8.52 -13.32
CA VAL A 71 -2.08 -9.15 -14.57
C VAL A 71 -3.16 -10.17 -14.22
N ASN A 72 -4.32 -10.06 -14.87
CA ASN A 72 -5.51 -10.86 -14.58
C ASN A 72 -5.90 -10.83 -13.09
N GLY A 73 -5.73 -9.67 -12.44
CA GLY A 73 -6.06 -9.46 -11.02
C GLY A 73 -5.06 -10.04 -10.02
N LYS A 74 -3.90 -10.54 -10.48
CA LYS A 74 -2.81 -11.04 -9.63
C LYS A 74 -1.54 -10.23 -9.80
N VAL A 75 -0.78 -10.03 -8.72
CA VAL A 75 0.51 -9.33 -8.73
C VAL A 75 1.49 -10.10 -9.61
N GLU A 76 2.01 -9.42 -10.61
CA GLU A 76 3.06 -9.94 -11.48
C GLU A 76 4.40 -9.30 -11.13
N SER A 77 4.44 -7.98 -10.93
CA SER A 77 5.63 -7.27 -10.48
C SER A 77 5.29 -6.13 -9.52
N TYR A 78 6.22 -5.77 -8.66
CA TYR A 78 6.08 -4.68 -7.70
C TYR A 78 7.47 -4.16 -7.31
N GLY A 79 7.53 -2.90 -6.89
CA GLY A 79 8.79 -2.31 -6.43
C GLY A 79 8.78 -0.79 -6.46
N PRO A 80 9.93 -0.15 -6.20
CA PRO A 80 10.11 1.27 -6.47
C PRO A 80 9.81 1.60 -7.93
N LEU A 81 9.15 2.72 -8.17
CA LEU A 81 8.92 3.23 -9.53
C LEU A 81 10.28 3.38 -10.25
N GLY A 82 10.40 2.85 -11.46
CA GLY A 82 11.65 2.81 -12.22
C GLY A 82 12.47 1.53 -12.02
N SER A 83 12.07 0.64 -11.10
CA SER A 83 12.62 -0.72 -10.98
C SER A 83 11.76 -1.75 -11.70
N GLU A 84 10.93 -1.34 -12.66
CA GLU A 84 10.20 -2.27 -13.51
C GLU A 84 11.17 -3.23 -14.22
N PRO A 85 10.90 -4.54 -14.24
CA PRO A 85 11.66 -5.44 -15.10
C PRO A 85 11.51 -4.99 -16.56
N GLU A 86 12.63 -4.87 -17.28
CA GLU A 86 12.74 -4.35 -18.66
C GLU A 86 11.89 -5.14 -19.69
N THR A 87 11.32 -6.27 -19.28
CA THR A 87 10.63 -7.26 -20.13
C THR A 87 9.19 -6.92 -20.53
N ALA A 88 8.75 -5.66 -20.45
CA ALA A 88 7.45 -5.22 -20.94
C ALA A 88 7.57 -4.36 -22.22
N LYS A 89 8.35 -4.83 -23.19
CA LYS A 89 8.31 -4.36 -24.59
C LYS A 89 7.94 -5.50 -25.52
#